data_AF-A0AAN9A791-F1
#
_entry.id   AF-A0AAN9A791-F1
#
_cell.length_a   1.000
_cell.length_b   1.000
_cell.length_c   1.000
_cell.angle_alpha   90.00
_cell.angle_beta   90.00
_cell.angle_gamma   90.00
#
_symmetry.space_group_name_H-M   'P 1'
#
loop_
_entity.id
_entity.type
_entity.pdbx_description
1 polymer ?
#
loop_
_entity_poly.entity_id
_entity_poly.type
_entity_poly.pdbx_seq_one_letter_code
_entity_poly.pdbx_strand_id
1 'polypeptide(L)'
;MPRHDLFFRPAQQAALSVKFIFMTMYMHLVFLDEVQQQQQISVMRSYLKLYTTMPMEKMATFQEMSETDFRNALLCFKHKMRNITWTKGTSGLQGDFQSDSEVDFFIDRNMIHIADTKVAQRYGDFFIRQIHKLEEVNRTLSKVKV
;
A
#
# COMPACT_ATOMS: atom_id res chain seq x y z
N MET A 1 -25.85 11.43 15.74
CA MET A 1 -25.78 10.01 15.31
C MET A 1 -24.32 9.56 15.29
N PRO A 2 -23.84 8.77 16.26
CA PRO A 2 -22.49 8.24 16.25
C PRO A 2 -22.46 6.78 15.76
N ARG A 3 -21.61 6.48 14.78
CA ARG A 3 -21.31 5.11 14.34
C ARG A 3 -20.44 4.46 15.42
N HIS A 4 -20.98 3.47 16.10
CA HIS A 4 -20.32 2.71 17.16
C HIS A 4 -19.53 1.56 16.52
N ASP A 5 -18.27 1.44 16.91
CA ASP A 5 -17.34 0.37 16.53
C ASP A 5 -17.98 -1.02 16.69
N LEU A 6 -17.98 -1.78 15.59
CA LEU A 6 -18.68 -3.06 15.45
C LEU A 6 -17.79 -4.27 15.75
N PHE A 7 -16.58 -4.05 16.27
CA PHE A 7 -15.59 -5.13 16.38
C PHE A 7 -15.80 -6.05 17.60
N PHE A 8 -16.44 -5.56 18.67
CA PHE A 8 -16.63 -6.36 19.89
C PHE A 8 -17.95 -6.04 20.59
N ARG A 9 -19.03 -6.75 20.23
CA ARG A 9 -20.19 -6.89 21.11
C ARG A 9 -20.24 -8.34 21.61
N PRO A 10 -19.81 -8.63 22.85
CA PRO A 10 -20.14 -9.90 23.49
C PRO A 10 -21.62 -9.82 23.88
N ALA A 11 -22.46 -10.55 23.14
CA ALA A 11 -23.85 -10.76 23.53
C ALA A 11 -23.90 -11.46 24.90
N GLN A 12 -24.82 -11.00 25.74
CA GLN A 12 -25.01 -11.46 27.12
C GLN A 12 -25.15 -12.98 27.28
N GLN A 13 -24.52 -13.45 28.37
CA GLN A 13 -24.86 -14.61 29.22
C GLN A 13 -24.54 -16.03 28.71
N ALA A 14 -23.53 -16.65 29.33
CA ALA A 14 -23.68 -17.67 30.39
C ALA A 14 -22.40 -18.53 30.51
N ALA A 15 -21.97 -18.81 31.74
CA ALA A 15 -20.82 -19.64 32.12
C ALA A 15 -19.44 -19.10 31.67
N LEU A 16 -18.84 -18.24 32.51
CA LEU A 16 -17.41 -17.91 32.47
C LEU A 16 -16.59 -19.14 32.89
N SER A 17 -16.46 -20.12 32.01
CA SER A 17 -15.42 -21.14 32.13
C SER A 17 -14.06 -20.45 32.01
N VAL A 18 -13.11 -20.78 32.89
CA VAL A 18 -11.73 -20.28 32.82
C VAL A 18 -11.12 -20.48 31.41
N LYS A 19 -11.55 -21.52 30.70
CA LYS A 19 -11.19 -21.76 29.29
C LYS A 19 -11.70 -20.69 28.32
N PHE A 20 -12.89 -20.14 28.52
CA PHE A 20 -13.44 -19.09 27.65
C PHE A 20 -12.71 -17.77 27.84
N ILE A 21 -12.39 -17.41 29.09
CA ILE A 21 -11.58 -16.22 29.41
C ILE A 21 -10.15 -16.38 28.87
N PHE A 22 -9.54 -17.56 29.01
CA PHE A 22 -8.20 -17.82 28.46
C PHE A 22 -8.19 -17.76 26.93
N MET A 23 -9.24 -18.26 26.28
CA MET A 23 -9.38 -18.23 24.82
C MET A 23 -9.53 -16.78 24.30
N THR A 24 -10.38 -15.96 24.91
CA THR A 24 -10.53 -14.55 24.49
C THR A 24 -9.30 -13.73 24.80
N MET A 25 -8.62 -13.98 25.93
CA MET A 25 -7.34 -13.36 26.26
C MET A 25 -6.26 -13.69 25.22
N TYR A 26 -6.14 -14.96 24.82
CA TYR A 26 -5.15 -15.37 23.81
C TYR A 26 -5.42 -14.71 22.45
N MET A 27 -6.69 -14.72 22.00
CA MET A 27 -7.08 -14.06 20.75
C MET A 27 -6.77 -12.56 20.78
N HIS A 28 -7.01 -11.89 21.90
CA HIS A 28 -6.69 -10.47 22.07
C HIS A 28 -5.18 -10.21 22.06
N LEU A 29 -4.38 -11.07 22.69
CA LEU A 29 -2.91 -10.95 22.67
C LEU A 29 -2.34 -11.08 21.25
N VAL A 30 -2.80 -12.08 20.49
CA VAL A 30 -2.40 -12.28 19.10
C VAL A 30 -2.86 -11.10 18.22
N PHE A 31 -4.08 -10.61 18.44
CA PHE A 31 -4.59 -9.45 17.73
C PHE A 31 -3.79 -8.18 18.01
N LEU A 32 -3.42 -7.92 19.27
CA LEU A 32 -2.60 -6.77 19.62
C LEU A 32 -1.20 -6.82 18.98
N ASP A 33 -0.59 -8.01 18.91
CA ASP A 33 0.70 -8.18 18.20
C ASP A 33 0.58 -7.83 16.71
N GLU A 34 -0.50 -8.29 16.07
CA GLU A 34 -0.76 -7.97 14.66
C GLU A 34 -1.03 -6.47 14.44
N VAL A 35 -1.78 -5.82 15.35
CA VAL A 35 -2.02 -4.37 15.32
C VAL A 35 -0.72 -3.58 15.47
N GLN A 36 0.17 -4.00 16.38
CA GLN A 36 1.48 -3.36 16.54
C GLN A 36 2.32 -3.48 15.27
N GLN A 37 2.33 -4.65 14.63
CA GLN A 37 3.03 -4.85 13.36
C GLN A 37 2.44 -3.96 12.24
N GLN A 38 1.11 -3.83 12.15
CA GLN A 38 0.45 -2.95 11.18
C GLN A 38 0.77 -1.47 11.41
N GLN A 39 0.90 -1.05 12.67
CA GLN A 39 1.30 0.32 13.01
C GLN A 39 2.70 0.64 12.46
N GLN A 40 3.67 -0.26 12.64
CA GLN A 40 5.04 -0.09 12.14
C GLN A 40 5.08 0.02 10.60
N ILE A 41 4.29 -0.80 9.91
CA ILE A 41 4.15 -0.76 8.44
C ILE A 41 3.61 0.59 7.97
N SER A 42 2.58 1.13 8.65
CA SER A 42 2.00 2.43 8.32
C SER A 42 3.01 3.57 8.45
N VAL A 43 3.83 3.54 9.51
CA VAL A 43 4.89 4.53 9.75
C VAL A 43 5.97 4.45 8.66
N MET A 44 6.47 3.25 8.33
CA MET A 44 7.45 3.10 7.24
C MET A 44 6.90 3.59 5.90
N ARG A 45 5.63 3.31 5.60
CA ARG A 45 4.98 3.78 4.37
C ARG A 45 4.91 5.29 4.29
N SER A 46 4.53 5.98 5.37
CA SER A 46 4.40 7.44 5.37
C SER A 46 5.75 8.13 5.18
N TYR A 47 6.81 7.59 5.79
CA TYR A 47 8.18 8.09 5.57
C TYR A 47 8.66 7.87 4.15
N LEU A 48 8.52 6.67 3.59
CA LEU A 48 8.96 6.37 2.22
C LEU A 48 8.25 7.25 1.19
N LYS A 49 6.97 7.60 1.41
CA LYS A 49 6.20 8.46 0.51
C LYS A 49 6.74 9.90 0.40
N LEU A 50 7.52 10.37 1.36
CA LEU A 50 8.07 11.73 1.36
C LEU A 50 9.35 11.88 0.53
N TYR A 51 9.99 10.78 0.13
CA TYR A 51 11.28 10.79 -0.53
C TYR A 51 11.23 10.06 -1.87
N THR A 52 12.06 10.50 -2.83
CA THR A 52 12.27 9.81 -4.10
C THR A 52 13.48 8.88 -4.04
N THR A 53 14.54 9.32 -3.36
CA THR A 53 15.76 8.54 -3.13
C THR A 53 16.37 8.91 -1.78
N MET A 54 16.82 7.94 -0.99
CA MET A 54 17.50 8.22 0.29
C MET A 54 18.54 7.14 0.65
N PRO A 55 19.71 7.51 1.22
CA PRO A 55 20.64 6.54 1.78
C PRO A 55 20.03 5.74 2.93
N MET A 56 20.36 4.45 3.01
CA MET A 56 19.84 3.54 4.04
C MET A 56 20.19 4.00 5.46
N GLU A 57 21.43 4.47 5.67
CA GLU A 57 21.90 5.01 6.95
C GLU A 57 21.02 6.15 7.48
N LYS A 58 20.63 7.09 6.61
CA LYS A 58 19.81 8.25 6.99
C LYS A 58 18.39 7.82 7.39
N MET A 59 17.81 6.90 6.63
CA MET A 59 16.50 6.33 6.94
C MET A 59 16.50 5.52 8.24
N ALA A 60 17.54 4.70 8.46
CA ALA A 60 17.71 3.95 9.70
C ALA A 60 17.84 4.89 10.92
N THR A 61 18.60 5.98 10.77
CA THR A 61 18.72 7.03 11.79
C THR A 61 17.37 7.68 12.11
N PHE A 62 16.53 7.96 11.11
CA PHE A 62 15.19 8.53 11.32
C PHE A 62 14.21 7.58 12.03
N GLN A 63 14.40 6.27 11.85
CA GLN A 63 13.60 5.24 12.50
C GLN A 63 14.20 4.79 13.84
N GLU A 64 15.28 5.43 14.31
CA GLU A 64 15.99 5.11 15.56
C GLU A 64 16.42 3.64 15.67
N MET A 65 16.77 3.02 14.53
CA MET A 65 17.13 1.61 14.45
C MET A 65 18.45 1.39 13.70
N SER A 66 19.07 0.23 13.92
CA SER A 66 20.28 -0.12 13.20
C SER A 66 19.99 -0.31 11.71
N GLU A 67 21.00 -0.11 10.88
CA GLU A 67 20.87 -0.28 9.42
C GLU A 67 20.45 -1.72 9.05
N THR A 68 20.98 -2.71 9.76
CA THR A 68 20.63 -4.12 9.58
C THR A 68 19.18 -4.41 9.93
N ASP A 69 18.68 -3.84 11.04
CA ASP A 69 17.31 -4.04 11.47
C ASP A 69 16.33 -3.33 10.53
N PHE A 70 16.68 -2.12 10.10
CA PHE A 70 15.90 -1.38 9.12
C PHE A 70 15.80 -2.12 7.78
N ARG A 71 16.89 -2.72 7.32
CA ARG A 71 16.90 -3.54 6.10
C ARG A 71 15.99 -4.76 6.22
N ASN A 72 16.00 -5.44 7.36
CA ASN A 72 15.11 -6.57 7.63
C ASN A 72 13.65 -6.12 7.66
N ALA A 73 13.38 -4.98 8.31
CA ALA A 73 12.05 -4.42 8.39
C ALA A 73 11.51 -3.98 7.02
N LEU A 74 12.34 -3.41 6.14
CA LEU A 74 12.00 -3.10 4.75
C LEU A 74 11.63 -4.37 3.96
N LEU A 75 12.35 -5.47 4.18
CA LEU A 75 12.05 -6.75 3.52
C LEU A 75 10.69 -7.30 3.99
N CYS A 76 10.43 -7.26 5.30
CA CYS A 76 9.15 -7.62 5.89
C CYS A 76 8.01 -6.72 5.37
N PHE A 77 8.26 -5.42 5.25
CA PHE A 77 7.33 -4.43 4.69
C PHE A 77 6.97 -4.78 3.25
N LYS A 78 7.97 -5.03 2.38
CA LYS A 78 7.75 -5.43 0.99
C LYS A 78 6.96 -6.74 0.87
N HIS A 79 7.19 -7.70 1.77
CA HIS A 79 6.44 -8.95 1.81
C HIS A 79 4.98 -8.72 2.25
N LYS A 80 4.76 -8.00 3.35
CA LYS A 80 3.42 -7.77 3.92
C LYS A 80 2.52 -6.87 3.06
N MET A 81 3.09 -6.04 2.20
CA MET A 81 2.33 -5.19 1.26
C MET A 81 1.80 -5.93 0.02
N ARG A 82 2.23 -7.17 -0.18
CA ARG A 82 1.83 -7.99 -1.32
C ARG A 82 0.67 -8.88 -0.88
N ASN A 83 -0.54 -8.58 -1.36
CA ASN A 83 -1.74 -9.37 -1.05
C ASN A 83 -2.20 -10.14 -2.30
N ILE A 84 -2.76 -11.32 -2.09
CA ILE A 84 -3.42 -12.07 -3.16
C ILE A 84 -4.80 -11.45 -3.33
N THR A 85 -4.99 -10.74 -4.44
CA THR A 85 -6.28 -10.16 -4.79
C THR A 85 -6.89 -10.94 -5.95
N TRP A 86 -8.18 -11.21 -5.88
CA TRP A 86 -8.89 -11.75 -7.03
C TRP A 86 -9.03 -10.65 -8.09
N THR A 87 -8.33 -10.82 -9.21
CA THR A 87 -8.33 -9.85 -10.30
C THR A 87 -9.47 -10.16 -11.28
N LYS A 88 -9.45 -11.34 -11.92
CA LYS A 88 -10.46 -11.82 -12.88
C LYS A 88 -10.40 -13.35 -13.00
N GLY A 89 -11.54 -14.04 -12.96
CA GLY A 89 -11.65 -15.48 -13.26
C GLY A 89 -12.87 -16.16 -12.65
N THR A 90 -13.38 -17.24 -13.24
CA THR A 90 -14.59 -17.95 -12.77
C THR A 90 -14.41 -18.68 -11.43
N SER A 91 -13.15 -18.87 -11.01
CA SER A 91 -12.79 -19.53 -9.74
C SER A 91 -12.34 -18.48 -8.73
N GLY A 92 -13.04 -18.36 -7.60
CA GLY A 92 -12.69 -17.47 -6.49
C GLY A 92 -11.40 -17.85 -5.74
N LEU A 93 -10.77 -18.97 -6.11
CA LEU A 93 -9.51 -19.45 -5.53
C LEU A 93 -8.27 -19.04 -6.34
N GLN A 94 -8.46 -18.40 -7.50
CA GLN A 94 -7.36 -17.96 -8.36
C GLN A 94 -7.18 -16.45 -8.18
N GLY A 95 -6.04 -16.04 -7.64
CA GLY A 95 -5.71 -14.64 -7.41
C GLY A 95 -4.27 -14.36 -7.82
N ASP A 96 -4.05 -13.18 -8.37
CA ASP A 96 -2.71 -12.68 -8.61
C ASP A 96 -2.25 -11.92 -7.38
N PHE A 97 -0.95 -11.99 -7.10
CA PHE A 97 -0.40 -11.08 -6.13
C PHE A 97 -0.43 -9.66 -6.68
N GLN A 98 -1.16 -8.78 -6.00
CA GLN A 98 -1.14 -7.36 -6.24
C GLN A 98 -0.55 -6.66 -5.02
N SER A 99 0.20 -5.60 -5.28
CA SER A 99 0.59 -4.68 -4.22
C SER A 99 -0.47 -3.57 -4.17
N ASP A 100 -1.17 -3.45 -3.05
CA ASP A 100 -2.17 -2.37 -2.85
C ASP A 100 -1.50 -1.05 -2.42
N SER A 101 -0.18 -1.02 -2.44
CA SER A 101 0.57 0.12 -1.93
C SER A 101 0.86 1.11 -3.04
N GLU A 102 0.59 2.38 -2.76
CA GLU A 102 0.91 3.52 -3.64
C GLU A 102 2.42 3.71 -3.87
N VAL A 103 3.26 2.98 -3.13
CA VAL A 103 4.71 3.16 -3.11
C VAL A 103 5.38 1.81 -3.30
N ASP A 104 6.25 1.70 -4.30
CA ASP A 104 7.20 0.60 -4.50
C ASP A 104 8.63 1.13 -4.34
N PHE A 105 9.55 0.25 -4.00
CA PHE A 105 10.94 0.64 -3.82
C PHE A 105 11.91 -0.49 -4.16
N PHE A 106 13.12 -0.09 -4.53
CA PHE A 106 14.27 -0.97 -4.73
C PHE A 106 15.50 -0.39 -4.04
N ILE A 107 16.50 -1.25 -3.80
CA ILE A 107 17.73 -0.89 -3.08
C ILE A 107 18.90 -1.07 -4.04
N ASP A 108 19.64 0.00 -4.36
CA ASP A 108 20.90 -0.04 -5.12
C ASP A 108 22.05 0.45 -4.23
N ARG A 109 23.08 -0.38 -4.02
CA ARG A 109 24.35 -0.02 -3.32
C ARG A 109 24.16 0.94 -2.13
N ASN A 110 23.23 0.59 -1.23
CA ASN A 110 22.89 1.34 -0.02
C ASN A 110 22.00 2.59 -0.18
N MET A 111 21.42 2.80 -1.36
CA MET A 111 20.43 3.81 -1.65
C MET A 111 19.07 3.18 -1.91
N ILE A 112 18.05 3.68 -1.23
CA ILE A 112 16.67 3.28 -1.44
C ILE A 112 16.10 4.20 -2.51
N HIS A 113 15.61 3.61 -3.59
CA HIS A 113 14.90 4.30 -4.65
C HIS A 113 13.42 4.01 -4.50
N ILE A 114 12.64 5.05 -4.30
CA ILE A 114 11.20 4.99 -4.11
C ILE A 114 10.53 5.41 -5.42
N ALA A 115 9.66 4.55 -5.93
CA ALA A 115 8.84 4.77 -7.11
C ALA A 115 7.36 4.82 -6.71
N ASP A 116 6.63 5.78 -7.28
CA ASP A 116 5.17 5.83 -7.16
C ASP A 116 4.57 4.73 -8.07
N THR A 117 3.73 3.87 -7.52
CA THR A 117 3.04 2.82 -8.29
C THR A 117 1.76 3.34 -8.93
N LYS A 118 1.23 4.49 -8.46
CA LYS A 118 0.18 5.19 -9.19
C LYS A 118 0.79 5.76 -10.45
N VAL A 119 0.49 5.10 -11.56
CA VAL A 119 0.66 5.67 -12.89
C VAL A 119 -0.15 6.97 -12.89
N ALA A 120 0.54 8.11 -12.82
CA ALA A 120 -0.09 9.42 -13.00
C ALA A 120 -0.97 9.32 -14.24
N GLN A 121 -2.23 9.75 -14.11
CA GLN A 121 -3.21 9.74 -15.18
C GLN A 121 -2.51 10.17 -16.47
N ARG A 122 -2.53 9.32 -17.51
CA ARG A 122 -1.69 9.48 -18.71
C ARG A 122 -2.02 10.78 -19.45
N TYR A 123 -1.55 11.91 -18.93
CA TYR A 123 -1.67 13.22 -19.55
C TYR A 123 -1.06 13.15 -20.95
N GLY A 124 0.02 12.36 -21.13
CA GLY A 124 0.59 12.03 -22.43
C GLY A 124 -0.45 11.53 -23.43
N ASP A 125 -1.24 10.50 -23.09
CA ASP A 125 -2.27 9.97 -23.99
C ASP A 125 -3.38 10.99 -24.28
N PHE A 126 -3.73 11.82 -23.30
CA PHE A 126 -4.70 12.90 -23.49
C PHE A 126 -4.17 13.98 -24.44
N PHE A 127 -2.93 14.43 -24.24
CA PHE A 127 -2.27 15.41 -25.10
C PHE A 127 -2.05 14.87 -26.50
N ILE A 128 -1.60 13.63 -26.66
CA ILE A 128 -1.43 12.98 -27.97
C ILE A 128 -2.77 12.97 -28.72
N ARG A 129 -3.86 12.56 -28.08
CA ARG A 129 -5.20 12.59 -28.70
C ARG A 129 -5.62 14.01 -29.08
N GLN A 130 -5.34 15.00 -28.25
CA GLN A 130 -5.73 16.37 -28.52
C GLN A 130 -4.90 16.99 -29.65
N ILE A 131 -3.60 16.68 -29.73
CA ILE A 131 -2.71 17.09 -30.84
C ILE A 131 -3.22 16.48 -32.15
N HIS A 132 -3.55 15.19 -32.16
CA HIS A 132 -4.08 14.53 -33.35
C HIS A 132 -5.38 15.18 -33.84
N LYS A 133 -6.31 15.50 -32.92
CA LYS A 133 -7.54 16.24 -33.25
C LYS A 133 -7.25 17.64 -33.80
N LEU A 134 -6.28 18.34 -33.22
CA LEU A 134 -5.90 19.68 -33.67
C LEU A 134 -5.31 19.65 -35.09
N GLU A 135 -4.46 18.68 -35.40
CA GLU A 135 -3.92 18.51 -36.76
C GLU A 135 -5.01 18.18 -37.77
N GLU A 136 -5.99 17.36 -37.39
CA GLU A 136 -7.13 17.04 -38.25
C GLU A 136 -7.96 18.28 -38.58
N VAL A 137 -8.26 19.12 -37.57
CA VAL A 137 -8.94 20.41 -37.75
C VAL A 137 -8.10 21.37 -38.59
N ASN A 138 -6.78 21.42 -38.38
CA ASN A 138 -5.92 22.29 -39.19
C ASN A 138 -5.89 21.84 -40.67
N ARG A 139 -5.87 20.52 -40.92
CA ARG A 139 -5.97 19.95 -42.27
C ARG A 139 -7.30 20.28 -42.94
N THR A 140 -8.42 20.25 -42.21
CA THR A 140 -9.73 20.62 -42.79
C THR A 140 -9.84 22.13 -43.02
N LEU A 141 -9.36 22.96 -42.09
CA LEU A 141 -9.33 24.43 -42.26
C LEU A 141 -8.47 24.84 -43.47
N SER A 142 -7.33 24.18 -43.67
CA SER A 142 -6.44 24.41 -44.82
C SER A 142 -7.12 24.08 -46.16
N LYS A 143 -8.08 23.15 -46.17
CA LYS A 143 -8.88 22.79 -47.37
C LYS A 143 -10.05 23.74 -47.61
N VAL A 144 -10.49 24.47 -46.58
CA VAL A 144 -11.64 25.41 -46.63
C VAL A 144 -11.21 26.85 -46.94
N LYS A 145 -9.93 27.19 -46.77
CA LYS A 145 -9.39 28.47 -47.24
C LYS A 145 -9.38 28.51 -48.78
N VAL A 146 -10.41 29.13 -49.34
CA VAL A 146 -10.45 29.80 -50.65
C VAL A 146 -9.80 31.18 -50.51
#